data_AF-A0A6V7HWC7-F1
#
_entry.id   AF-A0A6V7HWC7-F1
#
_cell.length_a   1.000
_cell.length_b   1.000
_cell.length_c   1.000
_cell.angle_alpha   90.00
_cell.angle_beta   90.00
_cell.angle_gamma   90.00
#
_symmetry.space_group_name_H-M   'P 1'
#
loop_
_entity.id
_entity.type
_entity.pdbx_description
1 polymer ?
#
loop_
_entity_poly.entity_id
_entity_poly.type
_entity_poly.pdbx_seq_one_letter_code
_entity_poly.pdbx_strand_id
1 'polypeptide(L)'
;GVGEPKYMPIKDWPTLHRLLTEALVSYNDLVSAMNLVLFEDAMMHVCRINRILESPRGSALLVGVGGSGKQSLSRLSAFISSLEVFQIQLRKGYGVLDLKIELAGLYLKSGMKNIGIMFLMTDAQVPNEQFLVLINDMLASGEVPDLFPEDEVENIIAGERRK
;
A
#
# COMPACT_ATOMS: atom_id res chain seq x y z
N GLY A 1 -2.72 10.55 8.52
CA GLY A 1 -3.67 10.39 9.66
C GLY A 1 -4.21 11.76 10.04
N VAL A 2 -5.42 11.86 10.57
CA VAL A 2 -6.01 13.15 11.00
C VAL A 2 -5.18 13.71 12.16
N GLY A 3 -4.36 14.72 11.88
CA GLY A 3 -3.43 15.33 12.84
C GLY A 3 -2.02 15.48 12.24
N GLU A 4 -1.64 16.75 12.03
CA GLU A 4 -0.45 17.28 11.36
C GLU A 4 -0.20 16.81 9.91
N PRO A 5 0.05 17.75 8.96
CA PRO A 5 0.44 17.37 7.61
C PRO A 5 1.83 16.72 7.66
N LYS A 6 1.86 15.38 7.55
CA LYS A 6 3.10 14.61 7.41
C LYS A 6 3.87 14.96 6.13
N TYR A 7 3.16 15.46 5.12
CA TYR A 7 3.75 15.86 3.85
C TYR A 7 4.22 17.31 3.88
N MET A 8 5.53 17.51 3.66
CA MET A 8 6.17 18.84 3.62
C MET A 8 7.06 18.97 2.38
N PRO A 9 7.12 20.17 1.75
CA PRO A 9 7.98 20.37 0.60
C PRO A 9 9.46 20.41 1.01
N ILE A 10 10.31 19.74 0.22
CA ILE A 10 11.77 19.82 0.34
C ILE A 10 12.28 20.72 -0.78
N LYS A 11 13.17 21.66 -0.46
CA LYS A 11 13.61 22.72 -1.39
C LYS A 11 14.86 22.36 -2.19
N ASP A 12 15.65 21.41 -1.71
CA ASP A 12 16.96 21.10 -2.29
C ASP A 12 17.18 19.59 -2.44
N TRP A 13 17.80 19.23 -3.57
CA TRP A 13 18.12 17.85 -3.92
C TRP A 13 19.07 17.15 -2.95
N PRO A 14 20.14 17.79 -2.44
CA PRO A 14 21.05 17.13 -1.50
C PRO A 14 20.35 16.67 -0.22
N THR A 15 19.45 17.49 0.33
CA THR A 15 18.66 17.12 1.50
C THR A 15 17.72 15.96 1.20
N LEU A 16 17.01 16.00 0.06
CA LEU A 16 16.13 14.89 -0.36
C LEU A 16 16.92 13.58 -0.52
N HIS A 17 18.05 13.63 -1.21
CA HIS A 17 18.91 12.47 -1.43
C HIS A 17 19.39 11.89 -0.10
N ARG A 18 19.86 12.74 0.83
CA ARG A 18 20.32 12.30 2.15
C ARG A 18 19.20 11.60 2.91
N LEU A 19 18.02 12.21 3.01
CA LEU A 19 16.87 11.64 3.74
C LEU A 19 16.39 10.32 3.15
N LEU A 20 16.29 10.23 1.82
CA LEU A 20 15.90 8.99 1.14
C LEU A 20 16.96 7.90 1.28
N THR A 21 18.24 8.28 1.30
CA THR A 21 19.34 7.32 1.54
C THR A 21 19.28 6.77 2.96
N GLU A 22 19.08 7.63 3.96
CA GLU A 22 18.92 7.22 5.37
C GLU A 22 17.69 6.29 5.54
N ALA A 23 16.57 6.62 4.89
CA ALA A 23 15.38 5.78 4.88
C ALA A 23 15.63 4.43 4.20
N LEU A 24 16.37 4.39 3.08
CA LEU A 24 16.72 3.16 2.38
C LEU A 24 17.64 2.25 3.22
N VAL A 25 18.63 2.82 3.91
CA VAL A 25 19.48 2.08 4.85
C VAL A 25 18.63 1.49 5.97
N SER A 26 17.76 2.29 6.58
CA SER A 26 16.87 1.83 7.65
C SER A 26 15.91 0.73 7.17
N TYR A 27 15.39 0.83 5.95
CA TYR A 27 14.59 -0.23 5.34
C TYR A 27 15.39 -1.53 5.17
N ASN A 28 16.63 -1.43 4.70
CA ASN A 28 17.50 -2.58 4.47
C ASN A 28 17.84 -3.31 5.78
N ASP A 29 18.01 -2.56 6.87
CA ASP A 29 18.30 -3.10 8.19
C ASP A 29 17.08 -3.78 8.84
N LEU A 30 15.87 -3.22 8.63
CA LEU A 30 14.66 -3.67 9.33
C LEU A 30 13.83 -4.69 8.55
N VAL A 31 13.83 -4.62 7.22
CA VAL A 31 12.87 -5.36 6.38
C VAL A 31 13.61 -6.34 5.47
N SER A 32 14.31 -5.82 4.47
CA SER A 32 15.06 -6.64 3.51
C SER A 32 15.97 -5.78 2.65
N ALA A 33 17.09 -6.34 2.24
CA ALA A 33 18.03 -5.65 1.36
C ALA A 33 17.39 -5.27 0.01
N MET A 34 17.38 -3.97 -0.28
CA MET A 34 16.93 -3.35 -1.51
C MET A 34 18.07 -2.53 -2.12
N ASN A 35 18.62 -3.01 -3.22
CA ASN A 35 19.66 -2.31 -3.98
C ASN A 35 19.02 -1.29 -4.93
N LEU A 36 18.65 -0.13 -4.39
CA LEU A 36 18.05 0.97 -5.14
C LEU A 36 19.06 2.11 -5.33
N VAL A 37 19.20 2.60 -6.56
CA VAL A 37 20.00 3.79 -6.87
C VAL A 37 19.08 5.01 -6.91
N LEU A 38 19.35 6.01 -6.07
CA LEU A 38 18.53 7.22 -5.90
C LEU A 38 19.01 8.37 -6.80
N PHE A 39 18.78 8.26 -8.10
CA PHE A 39 18.94 9.39 -9.03
C PHE A 39 17.70 10.30 -9.01
N GLU A 40 17.79 11.48 -9.63
CA GLU A 40 16.76 12.53 -9.55
C GLU A 40 15.34 12.01 -9.86
N ASP A 41 15.14 11.28 -10.96
CA ASP A 41 13.80 10.76 -11.29
C ASP A 41 13.29 9.74 -10.26
N ALA A 42 14.16 8.86 -9.74
CA ALA A 42 13.78 7.91 -8.70
C ALA A 42 13.31 8.65 -7.44
N MET A 43 14.03 9.69 -7.03
CA MET A 43 13.65 10.53 -5.88
C MET A 43 12.33 11.27 -6.14
N MET A 44 12.10 11.79 -7.35
CA MET A 44 10.81 12.39 -7.72
C MET A 44 9.67 11.39 -7.65
N HIS A 45 9.88 10.16 -8.11
CA HIS A 45 8.88 9.10 -8.05
C HIS A 45 8.51 8.76 -6.61
N VAL A 46 9.48 8.64 -5.70
CA VAL A 46 9.20 8.46 -4.25
C VAL A 46 8.38 9.63 -3.71
N CYS A 47 8.75 10.88 -4.03
CA CYS A 47 8.00 12.05 -3.58
C CYS A 47 6.54 12.05 -4.09
N ARG A 48 6.31 11.64 -5.35
CA ARG A 48 4.98 11.52 -5.95
C ARG A 48 4.16 10.43 -5.26
N ILE A 49 4.76 9.27 -5.01
CA ILE A 49 4.09 8.15 -4.33
C ILE A 49 3.73 8.54 -2.89
N ASN A 50 4.67 9.09 -2.11
CA ASN A 50 4.40 9.56 -0.75
C ASN A 50 3.26 10.58 -0.70
N ARG A 51 3.24 11.53 -1.64
CA ARG A 51 2.15 12.52 -1.72
C ARG A 51 0.79 11.86 -1.95
N ILE A 52 0.73 10.80 -2.77
CA ILE A 52 -0.50 10.05 -3.01
C ILE A 52 -0.88 9.26 -1.75
N LEU A 53 0.06 8.58 -1.09
CA LEU A 53 -0.19 7.78 0.11
C LEU A 53 -0.71 8.61 1.30
N GLU A 54 -0.29 9.88 1.41
CA GLU A 54 -0.79 10.80 2.44
C GLU A 54 -2.19 11.36 2.11
N SER A 55 -2.68 11.17 0.88
CA SER A 55 -4.03 11.59 0.49
C SER A 55 -5.07 10.55 0.93
N PRO A 56 -6.24 10.95 1.47
CA PRO A 56 -7.28 10.00 1.83
C PRO A 56 -7.75 9.23 0.58
N ARG A 57 -7.84 7.90 0.70
CA ARG A 57 -8.17 6.99 -0.42
C ARG A 57 -7.19 7.12 -1.62
N GLY A 58 -5.95 7.53 -1.36
CA GLY A 58 -4.92 7.69 -2.39
C GLY A 58 -4.59 6.37 -3.09
N SER A 59 -4.68 6.37 -4.42
CA SER A 59 -4.37 5.22 -5.27
C SER A 59 -3.46 5.65 -6.42
N ALA A 60 -2.45 4.83 -6.74
CA ALA A 60 -1.47 5.11 -7.78
C ALA A 60 -1.34 3.94 -8.75
N LEU A 61 -1.41 4.23 -10.04
CA LEU A 61 -1.04 3.29 -11.09
C LEU A 61 0.37 3.65 -11.59
N LEU A 62 1.35 2.80 -11.30
CA LEU A 62 2.72 3.00 -11.73
C LEU A 62 2.98 2.30 -13.06
N VAL A 63 3.11 3.09 -14.12
CA VAL A 63 3.37 2.59 -15.48
C VAL A 63 4.85 2.77 -15.83
N GLY A 64 5.44 1.76 -16.45
CA GLY A 64 6.83 1.81 -16.92
C GLY A 64 7.36 0.42 -17.26
N VAL A 65 8.50 0.35 -17.94
CA VAL A 65 9.13 -0.93 -18.34
C VAL A 65 9.57 -1.77 -17.13
N GLY A 66 9.75 -3.07 -17.32
CA GLY A 66 10.33 -3.96 -16.30
C GLY A 66 11.71 -3.46 -15.85
N GLY A 67 12.05 -3.65 -14.58
CA GLY A 67 13.34 -3.22 -14.03
C GLY A 67 13.46 -1.73 -13.64
N SER A 68 12.46 -0.89 -13.93
CA SER A 68 12.42 0.53 -13.54
C SER A 68 12.27 0.79 -12.02
N GLY A 69 12.30 -0.25 -11.18
CA GLY A 69 12.25 -0.10 -9.74
C GLY A 69 10.88 0.24 -9.14
N LYS A 70 9.77 0.20 -9.91
CA LYS A 70 8.41 0.57 -9.45
C LYS A 70 8.03 -0.02 -8.09
N GLN A 71 8.17 -1.34 -7.93
CA GLN A 71 7.84 -1.99 -6.66
C GLN A 71 8.77 -1.55 -5.52
N SER A 72 10.07 -1.43 -5.79
CA SER A 72 11.08 -1.00 -4.82
C SER A 72 10.81 0.42 -4.33
N LEU A 73 10.51 1.35 -5.25
CA LEU A 73 10.13 2.73 -4.95
C LEU A 73 8.84 2.79 -4.14
N SER A 74 7.81 2.00 -4.48
CA SER A 74 6.58 1.91 -3.68
C SER A 74 6.83 1.41 -2.27
N ARG A 75 7.65 0.37 -2.09
CA ARG A 75 7.97 -0.17 -0.74
C ARG A 75 8.75 0.82 0.11
N LEU A 76 9.74 1.51 -0.47
CA LEU A 76 10.45 2.59 0.21
C LEU A 76 9.48 3.72 0.63
N SER A 77 8.55 4.09 -0.27
CA SER A 77 7.54 5.12 -0.01
C SER A 77 6.60 4.74 1.15
N ALA A 78 6.15 3.49 1.18
CA ALA A 78 5.35 2.95 2.28
C ALA A 78 6.11 2.94 3.60
N PHE A 79 7.39 2.55 3.58
CA PHE A 79 8.25 2.57 4.76
C PHE A 79 8.39 3.98 5.35
N ILE A 80 8.67 4.98 4.50
CA ILE A 80 8.72 6.39 4.92
C ILE A 80 7.39 6.83 5.54
N SER A 81 6.28 6.39 4.96
CA SER A 81 4.93 6.72 5.44
C SER A 81 4.48 5.87 6.65
N SER A 82 5.33 4.96 7.14
CA SER A 82 5.04 4.00 8.21
C SER A 82 3.80 3.12 7.91
N LEU A 83 3.65 2.69 6.65
CA LEU A 83 2.58 1.81 6.20
C LEU A 83 3.09 0.36 6.07
N GLU A 84 2.29 -0.60 6.52
CA GLU A 84 2.54 -2.02 6.26
C GLU A 84 2.29 -2.31 4.77
N VAL A 85 3.27 -2.90 4.09
CA VAL A 85 3.09 -3.31 2.70
C VAL A 85 2.42 -4.68 2.67
N PHE A 86 1.23 -4.75 2.09
CA PHE A 86 0.60 -6.01 1.78
C PHE A 86 0.71 -6.31 0.29
N GLN A 87 1.09 -7.53 -0.03
CA GLN A 87 1.19 -7.99 -1.41
C GLN A 87 0.68 -9.42 -1.52
N ILE A 88 -0.21 -9.67 -2.49
CA ILE A 88 -0.81 -10.98 -2.74
C ILE A 88 0.26 -12.02 -3.07
N GLN A 89 0.17 -13.21 -2.48
CA GLN A 89 1.05 -14.33 -2.83
C GLN A 89 0.25 -15.39 -3.57
N LEU A 90 0.37 -15.41 -4.90
CA LEU A 90 -0.29 -16.41 -5.73
C LEU A 90 0.27 -17.81 -5.43
N ARG A 91 -0.62 -18.74 -5.11
CA ARG A 91 -0.35 -20.18 -4.95
C ARG A 91 -1.17 -20.97 -5.97
N LYS A 92 -0.80 -22.23 -6.22
CA LYS A 92 -1.59 -23.11 -7.09
C LYS A 92 -3.02 -23.22 -6.54
N GLY A 93 -4.01 -22.89 -7.37
CA GLY A 93 -5.42 -22.90 -6.98
C GLY A 93 -5.91 -21.61 -6.28
N TYR A 94 -5.07 -20.57 -6.17
CA TYR A 94 -5.50 -19.28 -5.64
C TYR A 94 -6.58 -18.67 -6.54
N GLY A 95 -7.74 -18.39 -5.97
CA GLY A 95 -8.90 -17.86 -6.68
C GLY A 95 -9.48 -16.59 -6.05
N VAL A 96 -10.64 -16.19 -6.55
CA VAL A 96 -11.36 -14.98 -6.09
C VAL A 96 -11.73 -15.07 -4.61
N LEU A 97 -12.08 -16.26 -4.12
CA LEU A 97 -12.40 -16.48 -2.71
C LEU A 97 -11.20 -16.24 -1.80
N ASP A 98 -10.01 -16.70 -2.20
CA ASP A 98 -8.77 -16.43 -1.45
C ASP A 98 -8.48 -14.94 -1.39
N LEU A 99 -8.67 -14.22 -2.51
CA LEU A 99 -8.52 -12.77 -2.53
C LEU A 99 -9.52 -12.08 -1.60
N LYS A 100 -10.80 -12.49 -1.62
CA LYS A 100 -11.80 -11.94 -0.68
C LYS A 100 -11.38 -12.15 0.77
N ILE A 101 -10.88 -13.33 1.14
CA ILE A 101 -10.41 -13.60 2.52
C ILE A 101 -9.21 -12.72 2.88
N GLU A 102 -8.26 -12.54 1.97
CA GLU A 102 -7.11 -11.67 2.21
C GLU A 102 -7.53 -10.20 2.35
N LEU A 103 -8.45 -9.72 1.50
CA LEU A 103 -9.03 -8.38 1.60
C LEU A 103 -9.81 -8.19 2.91
N ALA A 104 -10.62 -9.16 3.33
CA ALA A 104 -11.31 -9.14 4.62
C ALA A 104 -10.31 -8.96 5.78
N GLY A 105 -9.21 -9.72 5.75
CA GLY A 105 -8.12 -9.57 6.70
C GLY A 105 -7.48 -8.17 6.69
N LEU A 106 -7.36 -7.54 5.52
CA LEU A 106 -6.89 -6.16 5.40
C LEU A 106 -7.84 -5.15 6.03
N TYR A 107 -9.14 -5.28 5.77
CA TYR A 107 -10.18 -4.40 6.33
C TYR A 107 -10.22 -4.51 7.86
N LEU A 108 -10.05 -5.72 8.41
CA LEU A 108 -9.96 -5.91 9.85
C LEU A 108 -8.68 -5.28 10.43
N LYS A 109 -7.52 -5.41 9.78
CA LYS A 109 -6.29 -4.76 10.25
C LYS A 109 -6.40 -3.23 10.21
N SER A 110 -6.90 -2.67 9.12
CA SER A 110 -6.98 -1.21 8.94
C SER A 110 -8.09 -0.59 9.80
N GLY A 111 -9.29 -1.19 9.83
CA GLY A 111 -10.41 -0.75 10.66
C GLY A 111 -10.20 -1.04 12.13
N MET A 112 -10.05 -2.31 12.50
CA MET A 112 -10.06 -2.73 13.90
C MET A 112 -8.74 -2.50 14.64
N LYS A 113 -7.60 -2.44 13.96
CA LYS A 113 -6.30 -2.17 14.61
C LYS A 113 -5.74 -0.78 14.30
N ASN A 114 -6.40 0.00 13.44
CA ASN A 114 -5.94 1.31 12.98
C ASN A 114 -4.51 1.26 12.41
N ILE A 115 -4.18 0.16 11.71
CA ILE A 115 -2.88 -0.02 11.06
C ILE A 115 -2.98 0.53 9.65
N GLY A 116 -2.09 1.46 9.28
CA GLY A 116 -1.98 1.96 7.92
C GLY A 116 -1.38 0.91 7.00
N ILE A 117 -2.04 0.63 5.88
CA ILE A 117 -1.64 -0.42 4.93
C ILE A 117 -1.51 0.17 3.53
N MET A 118 -0.43 -0.16 2.84
CA MET A 118 -0.31 0.01 1.39
C MET A 118 -0.53 -1.35 0.72
N PHE A 119 -1.63 -1.48 -0.02
CA PHE A 119 -1.90 -2.63 -0.86
C PHE A 119 -1.10 -2.51 -2.18
N LEU A 120 -0.16 -3.43 -2.40
CA LEU A 120 0.68 -3.48 -3.60
C LEU A 120 0.28 -4.67 -4.47
N MET A 121 -0.23 -4.38 -5.66
CA MET A 121 -0.59 -5.39 -6.66
C MET A 121 0.16 -5.12 -7.98
N THR A 122 0.60 -6.19 -8.63
CA THR A 122 1.25 -6.18 -9.95
C THR A 122 0.43 -6.95 -10.97
N ASP A 123 0.66 -6.70 -12.25
CA ASP A 123 0.09 -7.46 -13.36
C ASP A 123 0.29 -8.98 -13.25
N ALA A 124 1.48 -9.41 -12.79
CA ALA A 124 1.77 -10.81 -12.54
C ALA A 124 0.88 -11.48 -11.47
N GLN A 125 0.13 -10.69 -10.69
CA GLN A 125 -0.75 -11.16 -9.61
C GLN A 125 -2.23 -11.17 -10.02
N VAL A 126 -2.52 -10.94 -11.30
CA VAL A 126 -3.89 -10.92 -11.83
C VAL A 126 -4.07 -12.12 -12.76
N PRO A 127 -4.37 -13.32 -12.21
CA PRO A 127 -4.56 -14.52 -13.02
C PRO A 127 -5.91 -14.53 -13.76
N ASN A 128 -6.89 -13.75 -13.28
CA ASN A 128 -8.25 -13.68 -13.81
C ASN A 128 -8.79 -12.25 -13.68
N GLU A 129 -9.51 -11.78 -14.69
CA GLU A 129 -10.17 -10.47 -14.73
C GLU A 129 -11.13 -10.23 -13.56
N GLN A 130 -11.71 -11.28 -12.98
CA GLN A 130 -12.55 -11.19 -11.78
C GLN A 130 -11.85 -10.54 -10.58
N PHE A 131 -10.50 -10.58 -10.52
CA PHE A 131 -9.74 -9.88 -9.48
C PHE A 131 -9.88 -8.38 -9.65
N LEU A 132 -9.85 -7.88 -10.88
CA LEU A 132 -9.95 -6.46 -11.18
C LEU A 132 -11.34 -5.91 -10.83
N VAL A 133 -12.38 -6.75 -10.86
CA VAL A 133 -13.73 -6.37 -10.38
C VAL A 133 -13.67 -6.04 -8.88
N LEU A 134 -13.07 -6.90 -8.07
CA LEU A 134 -12.94 -6.66 -6.62
C LEU A 134 -12.08 -5.42 -6.32
N ILE A 135 -11.00 -5.22 -7.08
CA ILE A 135 -10.17 -4.02 -6.95
C ILE A 135 -10.95 -2.77 -7.34
N ASN A 136 -11.76 -2.82 -8.39
CA ASN A 136 -12.62 -1.71 -8.80
C ASN A 136 -13.63 -1.35 -7.71
N ASP A 137 -14.28 -2.34 -7.09
CA ASP A 137 -15.23 -2.11 -5.99
C ASP A 137 -14.52 -1.42 -4.81
N MET A 138 -13.35 -1.93 -4.41
CA MET A 138 -12.51 -1.31 -3.39
C MET A 138 -12.14 0.14 -3.73
N LEU A 139 -11.75 0.42 -4.97
CA LEU A 139 -11.33 1.77 -5.37
C LEU A 139 -12.52 2.74 -5.44
N ALA A 140 -13.65 2.29 -6.01
CA ALA A 140 -14.82 3.11 -6.27
C ALA A 140 -15.59 3.45 -4.99
N SER A 141 -15.99 2.44 -4.20
CA SER A 141 -16.77 2.64 -2.98
C SER A 141 -15.94 2.55 -1.71
N GLY A 142 -14.84 1.78 -1.72
CA GLY A 142 -14.16 1.38 -0.49
C GLY A 142 -14.80 0.17 0.18
N GLU A 143 -15.75 -0.49 -0.50
CA GLU A 143 -16.47 -1.65 0.00
C GLU A 143 -16.53 -2.72 -1.10
N VAL A 144 -16.18 -3.95 -0.73
CA VAL A 144 -16.30 -5.11 -1.61
C VAL A 144 -17.56 -5.89 -1.24
N PRO A 145 -18.48 -6.17 -2.18
CA PRO A 145 -19.70 -6.94 -1.89
C PRO A 145 -19.41 -8.34 -1.35
N ASP A 146 -20.23 -8.78 -0.39
CA ASP A 146 -20.16 -10.09 0.24
C ASP A 146 -18.75 -10.42 0.76
N LEU A 147 -18.06 -9.43 1.34
CA LEU A 147 -16.74 -9.61 1.92
C LEU A 147 -16.79 -10.26 3.31
N PHE A 148 -17.81 -9.90 4.09
CA PHE A 148 -18.06 -10.41 5.43
C PHE A 148 -19.48 -10.98 5.53
N PRO A 149 -19.70 -12.08 6.26
CA PRO A 149 -21.02 -12.51 6.70
C PRO A 149 -21.74 -11.44 7.55
N GLU A 150 -23.08 -11.40 7.51
CA GLU A 150 -23.87 -10.40 8.23
C GLU A 150 -23.57 -10.38 9.75
N ASP A 151 -23.39 -11.55 10.35
CA ASP A 151 -23.06 -11.70 11.77
C ASP A 151 -21.64 -11.18 12.10
N GLU A 152 -20.68 -11.32 11.19
CA GLU A 152 -19.35 -10.72 11.37
C GLU A 152 -19.41 -9.19 11.27
N VAL A 153 -20.22 -8.65 10.36
CA VAL A 153 -20.39 -7.19 10.19
C VAL A 153 -20.93 -6.56 11.48
N GLU A 154 -21.96 -7.15 12.09
CA GLU A 154 -22.49 -6.66 13.37
C GLU A 154 -21.44 -6.64 14.48
N ASN A 155 -20.63 -7.70 14.55
CA ASN A 155 -19.54 -7.82 15.51
C ASN A 155 -18.45 -6.75 15.31
N ILE A 156 -18.06 -6.48 14.06
CA ILE A 156 -17.09 -5.45 13.68
C ILE A 156 -17.61 -4.06 14.09
N ILE A 157 -18.87 -3.74 13.74
CA ILE A 157 -19.49 -2.45 14.08
C ILE A 157 -19.57 -2.27 15.60
N ALA A 158 -19.96 -3.31 16.33
CA ALA A 158 -20.00 -3.28 17.78
C ALA A 158 -18.59 -3.14 18.39
N GLY A 159 -17.56 -3.65 17.73
CA GLY A 159 -16.16 -3.49 18.13
C GLY A 159 -15.66 -2.06 17.96
N GLU A 160 -15.92 -1.43 16.81
CA GLU A 160 -15.51 -0.04 16.55
C GLU A 160 -16.21 0.96 17.48
N ARG A 161 -17.50 0.75 17.79
CA ARG A 161 -18.25 1.62 18.73
C ARG A 161 -17.70 1.62 20.17
N ARG A 162 -16.88 0.62 20.53
CA ARG A 162 -16.30 0.49 21.88
C ARG A 162 -14.94 1.18 22.02
N LYS A 163 -14.35 1.68 20.94
CA LYS A 163 -13.14 2.51 20.97
C LYS A 163 -13.47 3.98 21.15
#